data_AF-A0AAW4Q7R0-F1
#
_entry.id   AF-A0AAW4Q7R0-F1
#
_cell.length_a   1.000
_cell.length_b   1.000
_cell.length_c   1.000
_cell.angle_alpha   90.00
_cell.angle_beta   90.00
_cell.angle_gamma   90.00
#
_symmetry.space_group_name_H-M   'P 1'
#
loop_
_entity.id
_entity.type
_entity.pdbx_description
1 polymer ?
#
loop_
_entity_poly.entity_id
_entity_poly.type
_entity_poly.pdbx_seq_one_letter_code
_entity_poly.pdbx_strand_id
1 'polypeptide(L)' 'MTTKLTDKQEAVLAFASQHGTIDFYQASELGANGSTLASMTKKGWLAKQECNGLNDWIATDAGKALLPVQRR' A
#
# COMPACT_ATOMS: atom_id res chain seq x y z
N MET A 1 -18.98 -8.36 0.56
CA MET A 1 -18.03 -8.93 -0.41
C MET A 1 -16.64 -8.80 0.19
N THR A 2 -15.88 -9.89 0.29
CA THR A 2 -14.47 -9.87 0.70
C THR A 2 -13.63 -9.37 -0.46
N THR A 3 -12.96 -8.23 -0.28
CA THR A 3 -12.02 -7.71 -1.27
C THR A 3 -10.81 -8.65 -1.34
N LYS A 4 -10.64 -9.33 -2.48
CA LYS A 4 -9.44 -10.15 -2.71
C LYS A 4 -8.30 -9.25 -3.19
N LEU A 5 -7.25 -9.13 -2.39
CA LEU A 5 -6.00 -8.47 -2.78
C LEU A 5 -5.21 -9.37 -3.73
N THR A 6 -4.45 -8.75 -4.64
CA THR A 6 -3.36 -9.46 -5.32
C THR A 6 -2.14 -9.49 -4.40
N ASP A 7 -1.23 -10.44 -4.61
CA ASP A 7 -0.02 -10.59 -3.80
C ASP A 7 0.79 -9.29 -3.69
N LYS A 8 0.84 -8.53 -4.78
CA LYS A 8 1.53 -7.22 -4.85
C LYS A 8 0.82 -6.14 -4.03
N GLN A 9 -0.52 -6.11 -4.06
CA GLN A 9 -1.31 -5.16 -3.27
C GLN A 9 -1.20 -5.46 -1.78
N GLU A 10 -1.21 -6.75 -1.43
CA GLU A 10 -1.00 -7.22 -0.06
C GLU A 10 0.40 -6.85 0.43
N ALA A 11 1.45 -7.12 -0.35
CA ALA A 11 2.82 -6.77 -0.01
C ALA A 11 2.99 -5.27 0.25
N VAL A 12 2.46 -4.41 -0.64
CA VAL A 12 2.51 -2.95 -0.47
C VAL A 12 1.76 -2.49 0.80
N LEU A 13 0.56 -3.01 1.06
CA LEU A 13 -0.21 -2.65 2.25
C LEU A 13 0.49 -3.13 3.53
N ALA A 14 1.01 -4.35 3.54
CA ALA A 14 1.73 -4.90 4.68
C ALA A 14 2.98 -4.06 5.00
N PHE A 15 3.79 -3.77 3.98
CA PHE A 15 4.99 -2.95 4.13
C PHE A 15 4.66 -1.54 4.65
N ALA A 16 3.75 -0.83 4.00
CA ALA A 16 3.37 0.53 4.43
C ALA A 16 2.73 0.55 5.83
N SER A 17 2.02 -0.51 6.22
CA SER A 17 1.43 -0.62 7.56
C SER A 17 2.47 -0.85 8.65
N GLN A 18 3.54 -1.59 8.33
CA GLN A 18 4.61 -1.92 9.28
C GLN A 18 5.67 -0.82 9.38
N HIS A 19 6.01 -0.17 8.27
CA HIS A 19 7.10 0.82 8.17
C HIS A 19 6.60 2.27 8.18
N GLY A 20 5.28 2.49 8.08
CA GLY A 20 4.65 3.80 8.09
C GLY A 20 4.45 4.38 6.70
N THR A 21 5.49 4.38 5.86
CA THR A 21 5.44 4.84 4.47
C THR A 21 6.04 3.79 3.51
N ILE A 22 5.70 3.92 2.24
CA ILE A 22 6.35 3.21 1.14
C ILE A 22 6.54 4.17 -0.04
N ASP A 23 7.73 4.20 -0.62
CA ASP A 23 7.99 4.97 -1.85
C ASP A 23 7.78 4.12 -3.12
N PHE A 24 7.92 4.76 -4.30
CA PHE A 24 7.76 4.09 -5.58
C PHE A 24 8.78 2.98 -5.83
N TYR A 25 10.03 3.15 -5.39
CA TYR A 25 11.11 2.20 -5.62
C TYR A 25 10.93 0.96 -4.76
N GLN A 26 10.64 1.12 -3.48
CA GLN A 26 10.29 0.05 -2.56
C GLN A 26 9.07 -0.73 -3.05
N ALA A 27 8.02 -0.04 -3.50
CA ALA A 27 6.86 -0.70 -4.09
C ALA A 27 7.22 -1.51 -5.35
N SER A 28 8.18 -1.00 -6.15
CA SER A 28 8.67 -1.69 -7.35
C SER A 28 9.47 -2.95 -7.03
N GLU A 29 10.26 -2.94 -5.95
CA GLU A 29 10.95 -4.14 -5.44
C GLU A 29 9.96 -5.21 -4.96
N LEU A 30 8.79 -4.80 -4.45
CA LEU A 30 7.67 -5.70 -4.13
C LEU A 30 6.86 -6.13 -5.38
N GLY A 31 7.30 -5.73 -6.57
CA GLY A 31 6.67 -6.08 -7.85
C GLY A 31 5.42 -5.27 -8.19
N ALA A 32 5.07 -4.27 -7.38
CA ALA A 32 4.06 -3.28 -7.73
C ALA A 32 4.63 -2.25 -8.72
N ASN A 33 3.75 -1.46 -9.33
CA ASN A 33 4.12 -0.41 -10.26
C ASN A 33 3.20 0.79 -10.08
N GLY A 34 3.43 1.84 -10.88
CA GLY A 34 2.66 3.09 -10.78
C GLY A 34 1.15 2.90 -10.93
N SER A 35 0.70 1.98 -11.81
CA SER A 35 -0.73 1.68 -11.97
C SER A 35 -1.31 0.94 -10.76
N THR A 36 -0.53 0.07 -10.11
CA THR A 36 -0.92 -0.58 -8.85
C THR A 36 -1.12 0.45 -7.75
N LEU A 37 -0.14 1.33 -7.53
CA LEU A 37 -0.20 2.39 -6.51
C LEU A 37 -1.35 3.37 -6.77
N ALA A 38 -1.52 3.81 -8.02
CA ALA A 38 -2.62 4.69 -8.42
C ALA A 38 -3.99 4.03 -8.19
N SER A 39 -4.13 2.74 -8.52
CA SER A 39 -5.36 1.97 -8.28
C SER A 39 -5.68 1.88 -6.79
N MET A 40 -4.70 1.54 -5.96
CA MET A 40 -4.87 1.43 -4.50
C MET A 40 -5.19 2.78 -3.86
N THR A 41 -4.58 3.86 -4.36
CA THR A 41 -4.88 5.24 -3.94
C THR A 41 -6.32 5.62 -4.30
N LYS A 42 -6.76 5.35 -5.54
CA LYS A 42 -8.14 5.62 -5.98
C LYS A 42 -9.18 4.84 -5.17
N LYS A 43 -8.83 3.64 -4.70
CA LYS A 43 -9.70 2.82 -3.83
C LYS A 43 -9.66 3.25 -2.36
N GLY A 44 -8.84 4.25 -2.00
CA GLY A 44 -8.70 4.75 -0.64
C GLY A 44 -7.92 3.82 0.29
N TRP A 45 -7.17 2.86 -0.24
CA TRP A 45 -6.36 1.92 0.57
C TRP A 45 -4.98 2.49 0.90
N LEU A 46 -4.49 3.37 0.03
CA LEU A 46 -3.30 4.17 0.25
C LEU A 46 -3.67 5.65 0.19
N ALA A 47 -2.98 6.46 0.99
CA ALA A 47 -2.98 7.91 0.83
C ALA A 47 -1.60 8.33 0.34
N LYS A 48 -1.59 9.09 -0.75
CA LYS A 48 -0.38 9.66 -1.32
C LYS A 48 0.01 10.91 -0.52
N GLN A 49 1.27 11.02 -0.15
CA GLN A 49 1.87 12.22 0.42
C GLN A 49 3.14 12.60 -0.35
N GLU A 50 3.50 13.87 -0.31
CA GLU A 50 4.76 14.35 -0.87
C GLU A 50 5.77 14.49 0.27
N CYS A 51 6.94 13.86 0.13
CA CYS A 51 8.05 13.96 1.07
C CYS A 51 9.32 14.30 0.30
N ASN A 52 9.95 15.44 0.59
CA ASN A 52 11.20 15.87 -0.05
C ASN A 52 11.16 15.88 -1.60
N GLY A 53 10.02 16.22 -2.20
CA GLY A 53 9.82 16.22 -3.65
C GLY A 53 9.63 14.82 -4.28
N LEU A 54 9.57 13.78 -3.45
CA LEU A 54 9.22 12.42 -3.84
C LEU A 54 7.81 12.07 -3.38
N ASN A 55 7.22 11.10 -4.07
CA ASN A 55 5.90 10.60 -3.73
C ASN A 55 6.04 9.37 -2.84
N ASP A 56 5.45 9.46 -1.66
CA ASP A 56 5.32 8.36 -0.71
C ASP A 56 3.84 8.01 -0.54
N TRP A 57 3.58 6.80 -0.06
CA TRP A 57 2.26 6.33 0.29
C TRP A 57 2.22 5.80 1.70
N ILE A 58 1.11 6.08 2.39
CA ILE A 58 0.80 5.49 3.70
C ILE A 58 -0.43 4.58 3.56
N ALA A 59 -0.46 3.49 4.33
CA ALA A 59 -1.65 2.65 4.43
C ALA A 59 -2.73 3.36 5.25
N THR A 60 -3.91 3.54 4.64
CA THR A 60 -5.08 4.08 5.35
C THR A 60 -5.67 3.00 6.28
N ASP A 61 -6.58 3.40 7.18
CA ASP A 61 -7.29 2.43 8.02
C ASP A 61 -8.11 1.44 7.18
N ALA A 62 -8.69 1.91 6.07
CA ALA A 62 -9.38 1.05 5.11
C ALA A 62 -8.43 0.06 4.44
N GLY A 63 -7.21 0.48 4.09
CA GLY A 63 -6.19 -0.42 3.53
C GLY A 63 -5.70 -1.45 4.55
N LYS A 64 -5.44 -1.03 5.79
CA LYS A 64 -5.01 -1.90 6.89
C LYS A 64 -6.05 -2.98 7.21
N ALA A 65 -7.34 -2.63 7.18
CA ALA A 65 -8.44 -3.56 7.43
C ALA A 65 -8.56 -4.69 6.39
N LEU A 66 -7.87 -4.58 5.25
CA LEU A 66 -7.84 -5.63 4.21
C LEU A 66 -6.77 -6.69 4.46
N LEU A 67 -5.78 -6.40 5.30
CA LEU A 67 -4.74 -7.37 5.65
C LEU A 67 -5.33 -8.42 6.60
N PRO A 68 -4.95 -9.71 6.45
CA PRO A 68 -5.32 -10.71 7.43
C PRO A 68 -4.77 -10.27 8.80
N VAL A 69 -5.61 -10.29 9.83
CA VAL A 69 -5.18 -10.00 11.21
C VAL A 69 -4.06 -10.99 11.52
N GLN A 70 -2.82 -10.51 11.59
CA GLN A 70 -1.69 -11.31 12.04
C GLN A 70 -1.96 -11.65 13.51
N ARG A 71 -2.56 -12.82 13.75
CA ARG A 71 -2.54 -13.44 15.07
C ARG A 71 -1.08 -13.78 15.34
N ARG A 72 -0.44 -13.00 16.20
CA ARG A 72 0.80 -13.38 16.87
C ARG A 72 0.61 -14.70 17.62
#